data_AF-A0A949UR82-F1
#
_entry.id   AF-A0A949UR82-F1
#
_cell.length_a   1.000
_cell.length_b   1.000
_cell.length_c   1.000
_cell.angle_alpha   90.00
_cell.angle_beta   90.00
_cell.angle_gamma   90.00
#
_symmetry.space_group_name_H-M   'P 1'
#
loop_
_entity.id
_entity.type
_entity.pdbx_description
1 polymer ?
#
loop_
_entity_poly.entity_id
_entity_poly.type
_entity_poly.pdbx_seq_one_letter_code
_entity_poly.pdbx_strand_id
1 'polypeptide(L)' 'MMIEQGAPPVSRGPIEGLEYYADKKADQLFVIDNVSNKGYTWSEVYGLVCRMDHYLQSAGCTSTDRLA' A
#
# COMPACT_ATOMS: atom_id res chain seq x y z
N MET A 1 21.46 -13.02 10.39
CA MET A 1 20.60 -13.42 9.27
C MET A 1 20.47 -12.21 8.36
N MET A 2 21.07 -12.25 7.18
CA MET A 2 20.95 -11.17 6.19
C MET A 2 19.57 -11.27 5.58
N ILE A 3 18.70 -10.27 5.79
CA ILE A 3 17.44 -10.16 5.08
C ILE A 3 17.81 -9.70 3.67
N GLU A 4 17.76 -10.59 2.69
CA GLU A 4 17.78 -10.18 1.29
C GLU A 4 16.55 -9.28 1.05
N GLN A 5 16.77 -7.96 1.12
CA GLN A 5 15.85 -6.98 0.57
C GLN A 5 15.97 -7.05 -0.96
N GLY A 6 15.47 -8.13 -1.55
CA GLY A 6 15.21 -8.16 -2.99
C GLY A 6 14.20 -7.07 -3.31
N ALA A 7 14.66 -6.00 -3.96
CA ALA A 7 13.78 -4.98 -4.52
C ALA A 7 12.71 -5.65 -5.40
N PRO A 8 11.47 -5.13 -5.42
CA PRO A 8 10.44 -5.74 -6.25
C PRO A 8 10.89 -5.75 -7.71
N PRO A 9 10.50 -6.74 -8.52
CA PRO A 9 10.71 -6.68 -9.96
C PRO A 9 10.11 -5.36 -10.47
N VAL A 10 10.97 -4.52 -11.03
CA VAL A 10 10.80 -3.07 -11.28
C VAL A 10 9.83 -2.77 -12.45
N SER A 11 8.75 -3.54 -12.61
CA SER A 11 7.78 -3.34 -13.69
C SER A 11 6.33 -3.15 -13.21
N ARG A 12 6.11 -3.08 -11.89
CA ARG A 12 4.78 -2.90 -11.32
C ARG A 12 4.61 -1.43 -10.98
N GLY A 13 3.56 -0.79 -11.49
CA GLY A 13 3.15 0.54 -11.04
C GLY A 13 2.99 0.58 -9.51
N PRO A 14 2.94 1.77 -8.89
CA PRO A 14 2.98 1.90 -7.43
C PRO A 14 1.92 1.07 -6.70
N ILE A 15 0.71 0.94 -7.27
CA ILE A 15 -0.37 0.10 -6.72
C ILE A 15 -0.09 -1.40 -6.88
N GLU A 16 0.37 -1.82 -8.05
CA GLU A 16 0.68 -3.23 -8.35
C GLU A 16 1.87 -3.74 -7.50
N GLY A 17 2.79 -2.84 -7.13
CA GLY A 17 3.87 -3.13 -6.18
C GLY A 17 3.36 -3.30 -4.75
N LEU A 18 2.42 -2.45 -4.34
CA LEU A 18 1.77 -2.54 -3.03
C LEU A 18 0.96 -3.84 -2.89
N GLU A 19 0.18 -4.19 -3.91
CA GLU A 19 -0.58 -5.46 -3.97
C GLU A 19 0.35 -6.68 -3.88
N TYR A 20 1.46 -6.67 -4.63
CA TYR A 20 2.44 -7.77 -4.60
C TYR A 20 2.97 -8.03 -3.20
N TYR A 21 3.33 -6.97 -2.46
CA TYR A 21 3.88 -7.12 -1.12
C TYR A 21 2.82 -7.40 -0.06
N ALA A 22 1.60 -6.91 -0.25
CA ALA A 22 0.48 -7.32 0.59
C ALA A 22 0.20 -8.82 0.50
N ASP A 23 0.42 -9.44 -0.67
CA ASP A 23 0.34 -10.91 -0.84
C ASP A 23 1.56 -11.65 -0.27
N LYS A 24 2.78 -11.19 -0.60
CA LYS A 24 4.01 -11.94 -0.26
C LYS A 24 4.56 -11.69 1.14
N LYS A 25 4.24 -10.54 1.72
CA LYS A 25 4.82 -10.04 2.98
C LYS A 25 3.72 -9.42 3.86
N ALA A 26 2.51 -9.98 3.82
CA ALA A 26 1.29 -9.47 4.45
C ALA A 26 1.52 -8.90 5.86
N ASP A 27 2.19 -9.67 6.74
CA ASP A 27 2.39 -9.32 8.16
C ASP A 27 3.69 -8.56 8.44
N GLN A 28 4.54 -8.33 7.42
CA GLN A 28 5.75 -7.54 7.63
C GLN A 28 5.40 -6.06 7.75
N LEU A 29 6.08 -5.38 8.67
CA LEU A 29 5.94 -3.95 8.89
C LEU A 29 6.31 -3.18 7.61
N PHE A 30 5.43 -2.26 7.20
CA PHE A 30 5.63 -1.38 6.05
C PHE A 30 5.93 0.06 6.48
N VAL A 31 5.07 0.65 7.31
CA VAL A 31 5.19 2.04 7.75
C VAL A 31 4.91 2.16 9.25
N ILE A 32 5.58 3.09 9.91
CA ILE A 32 5.30 3.49 11.28
C ILE A 32 4.74 4.90 11.24
N ASP A 33 3.55 5.10 11.78
CA ASP A 33 3.05 6.42 12.08
C ASP A 33 3.71 6.92 13.37
N ASN A 34 4.57 7.93 13.24
CA ASN A 34 5.30 8.51 14.36
C ASN A 34 4.40 9.25 15.36
N VAL A 35 3.19 9.68 14.96
CA VAL A 35 2.27 10.41 15.84
C VAL A 35 1.59 9.44 16.80
N SER A 36 1.04 8.34 16.28
CA SER A 36 0.40 7.31 17.09
C SER A 36 1.37 6.24 17.61
N ASN A 37 2.63 6.27 17.17
CA ASN A 37 3.63 5.22 17.36
C ASN A 37 3.11 3.82 16.96
N LYS A 38 2.23 3.79 15.95
CA LYS A 38 1.61 2.56 15.46
C LYS A 38 2.31 2.09 14.19
N GLY A 39 2.70 0.82 14.20
CA GLY A 39 3.16 0.12 13.01
C GLY A 39 1.99 -0.38 12.17
N TYR A 40 2.11 -0.29 10.85
CA TYR A 40 1.18 -0.85 9.89
C TYR A 40 1.90 -1.83 8.98
N THR A 41 1.30 -2.99 8.76
CA THR A 41 1.82 -4.01 7.85
C THR A 41 1.50 -3.71 6.39
N TRP A 42 2.12 -4.45 5.46
CA TRP A 42 1.81 -4.36 4.04
C TRP A 42 0.32 -4.63 3.74
N SER A 43 -0.27 -5.65 4.38
CA SER A 43 -1.69 -5.99 4.18
C SER A 43 -2.63 -4.91 4.73
N GLU A 44 -2.31 -4.32 5.88
CA GLU A 44 -3.11 -3.26 6.48
C GLU A 44 -3.13 -2.00 5.62
N VAL A 45 -1.98 -1.59 5.09
CA VAL A 45 -1.89 -0.41 4.21
C VAL A 45 -2.53 -0.66 2.86
N TYR A 46 -2.33 -1.82 2.25
CA TYR A 46 -3.02 -2.16 0.99
C TYR A 46 -4.54 -2.14 1.18
N GLY A 47 -5.05 -2.75 2.26
CA GLY A 47 -6.47 -2.71 2.59
C GLY A 47 -6.99 -1.28 2.81
N LEU A 48 -6.19 -0.39 3.38
CA LEU A 48 -6.54 1.03 3.52
C LEU A 48 -6.66 1.71 2.15
N VAL A 49 -5.67 1.51 1.27
CA VAL A 49 -5.66 2.07 -0.09
C VAL A 49 -6.88 1.60 -0.89
N CYS A 50 -7.23 0.31 -0.85
CA CYS A 50 -8.43 -0.20 -1.53
C CYS A 50 -9.72 0.44 -1.01
N ARG A 51 -9.84 0.67 0.32
CA ARG A 51 -11.01 1.35 0.88
C ARG A 51 -11.07 2.82 0.46
N MET A 52 -9.94 3.50 0.39
CA MET A 52 -9.86 4.89 -0.09
C MET A 52 -10.23 4.99 -1.57
N ASP A 53 -9.73 4.07 -2.41
CA ASP A 53 -10.08 4.00 -3.83
C ASP A 53 -11.59 3.79 -4.04
N HIS A 54 -12.19 2.82 -3.33
CA HIS A 54 -13.64 2.61 -3.38
C HIS A 54 -14.43 3.84 -2.91
N TYR A 55 -13.98 4.49 -1.84
CA TYR A 55 -14.62 5.72 -1.36
C TYR A 55 -14.59 6.82 -2.42
N LEU A 56 -13.43 7.07 -3.03
CA LEU A 56 -13.27 8.08 -4.08
C LEU A 56 -14.13 7.75 -5.31
N GLN A 57 -14.14 6.50 -5.75
CA GLN A 57 -15.00 6.06 -6.85
C GLN A 57 -16.48 6.25 -6.53
N SER A 58 -16.92 5.94 -5.30
CA SER A 58 -18.30 6.19 -4.86
C SER A 58 -18.67 7.67 -4.77
N ALA A 59 -17.67 8.55 -4.58
CA ALA A 59 -17.82 9.99 -4.61
C ALA A 59 -17.79 10.57 -6.04
N GLY A 60 -17.61 9.72 -7.05
CA GLY A 60 -17.58 10.10 -8.47
C GLY A 60 -16.20 10.46 -9.01
N CYS A 61 -15.12 10.23 -8.25
CA CYS A 61 -13.76 10.43 -8.75
C CYS A 61 -13.36 9.33 -9.73
N THR A 62 -12.57 9.72 -10.72
CA THR A 62 -12.01 8.89 -11.78
C THR A 62 -10.49 8.96 -11.79
N SER A 63 -9.83 8.09 -12.55
CA SER A 63 -8.37 8.04 -12.64
C SER A 63 -7.71 9.30 -13.24
N THR A 64 -8.50 10.17 -13.88
CA THR A 64 -8.01 11.45 -14.43
C THR A 64 -8.17 12.62 -13.47
N ASP A 65 -8.93 12.46 -12.40
CA ASP A 65 -9.20 13.53 -11.45
C ASP A 65 -7.96 13.81 -10.59
N ARG A 66 -7.75 15.10 -10.31
CA ARG A 66 -6.71 15.53 -9.38
C ARG A 66 -7.33 15.68 -8.01
N LEU A 67 -6.76 15.00 -7.03
CA LEU A 67 -7.09 15.15 -5.61
C LEU A 67 -6.24 16.27 -5.01
N ALA A 68 -6.81 17.00 -4.04
CA ALA A 68 -6.16 18.11 -3.34
C ALA A 68 -5.09 17.64 -2.33
#